data_AF-A0A4Q3W5I9-F1
#
_entry.id   AF-A0A4Q3W5I9-F1
#
_cell.length_a   1.000
_cell.length_b   1.000
_cell.length_c   1.000
_cell.angle_alpha   90.00
_cell.angle_beta   90.00
_cell.angle_gamma   90.00
#
_symmetry.space_group_name_H-M   'P 1'
#
loop_
_entity.id
_entity.type
_entity.pdbx_description
1 polymer ?
#
loop_
_entity_poly.entity_id
_entity_poly.type
_entity_poly.pdbx_seq_one_letter_code
_entity_poly.pdbx_strand_id
1 'polypeptide(L)'
;MVFIRTFEKDNGAIRVIHDYCLVPAVHQGKGAIKPVFKESLQQYVNMKAEKIFVHAGLSGGGYTWARYSFAALHKVEVTTILTAAEKKLSGGDFAVVKSIYDTYYRNFPSGEAFPMDLWAALDFMKEVLRGSDWHGVIDLKNSEQLRNFSDYVSR
;
A
#
# COMPACT_ATOMS: atom_id res chain seq x y z
N MET A 1 -15.29 7.83 -12.25
CA MET A 1 -14.04 7.41 -11.57
C MET A 1 -13.12 8.62 -11.57
N VAL A 2 -12.44 8.89 -10.47
CA VAL A 2 -11.51 10.02 -10.35
C VAL A 2 -10.16 9.48 -9.91
N PHE A 3 -9.11 9.84 -10.63
CA PHE A 3 -7.73 9.50 -10.27
C PHE A 3 -6.85 10.71 -10.53
N ILE A 4 -6.37 11.33 -9.44
CA ILE A 4 -5.54 12.53 -9.45
C ILE A 4 -4.14 12.13 -9.02
N ARG A 5 -3.15 12.70 -9.71
CA ARG A 5 -1.75 12.43 -9.49
C ARG A 5 -0.94 13.71 -9.58
N THR A 6 0.05 13.83 -8.72
CA THR A 6 1.07 14.87 -8.77
C THR A 6 2.41 14.24 -9.12
N PHE A 7 3.16 14.91 -9.99
CA PHE A 7 4.51 14.51 -10.38
C PHE A 7 5.48 15.55 -9.82
N GLU A 8 6.31 15.12 -8.88
CA GLU A 8 7.32 15.98 -8.26
C GLU A 8 8.69 15.61 -8.81
N LYS A 9 9.51 16.63 -9.07
CA LYS A 9 10.90 16.45 -9.46
C LYS A 9 11.80 16.97 -8.36
N ASP A 10 12.62 16.10 -7.79
CA ASP A 10 13.58 16.41 -6.73
C ASP A 10 14.96 15.90 -7.15
N ASN A 11 15.94 16.79 -7.29
CA ASN A 11 17.32 16.47 -7.71
C ASN A 11 17.43 15.57 -8.96
N GLY A 12 16.50 15.71 -9.90
CA GLY A 12 16.46 14.91 -11.13
C GLY A 12 15.69 13.60 -11.03
N ALA A 13 15.33 13.15 -9.82
CA ALA A 13 14.43 12.03 -9.59
C ALA A 13 12.98 12.48 -9.71
N ILE A 14 12.15 11.66 -10.37
CA ILE A 14 10.71 11.87 -10.43
C ILE A 14 10.02 11.01 -9.38
N ARG A 15 9.20 11.64 -8.55
CA ARG A 15 8.30 11.00 -7.59
C ARG A 15 6.87 11.21 -8.04
N VAL A 16 6.04 10.19 -7.90
CA VAL A 16 4.62 10.26 -8.24
C VAL A 16 3.82 10.15 -6.95
N ILE A 17 2.88 11.04 -6.75
CA ILE A 17 1.93 10.99 -5.64
C ILE A 17 0.56 10.69 -6.22
N HIS A 18 -0.09 9.65 -5.72
CA HIS A 18 -1.49 9.36 -6.01
C HIS A 18 -2.37 10.12 -5.01
N ASP A 19 -2.62 11.41 -5.28
CA ASP A 19 -3.32 12.31 -4.37
C ASP A 19 -4.76 11.88 -4.07
N TYR A 20 -5.45 11.34 -5.08
CA TYR A 20 -6.84 10.96 -4.95
C TYR A 20 -7.20 9.82 -5.89
N CYS A 21 -7.86 8.78 -5.36
CA CYS A 21 -8.36 7.68 -6.16
C CYS A 21 -9.76 7.27 -5.66
N LEU A 22 -10.78 7.55 -6.46
CA LEU A 22 -12.16 7.19 -6.18
C LEU A 22 -12.77 6.37 -7.33
N VAL A 23 -13.08 5.12 -7.00
CA VAL A 23 -13.88 4.23 -7.85
C VAL A 23 -15.33 4.30 -7.37
N PRO A 24 -16.31 4.67 -8.23
CA PRO A 24 -17.72 4.70 -7.84
C PRO A 24 -18.18 3.34 -7.33
N ALA A 25 -19.06 3.33 -6.31
CA ALA A 25 -19.51 2.10 -5.64
C ALA A 25 -20.00 1.01 -6.61
N VAL A 26 -20.74 1.38 -7.66
CA VAL A 26 -21.25 0.48 -8.70
C VAL A 26 -20.16 -0.24 -9.52
N HIS A 27 -18.91 0.23 -9.45
CA HIS A 27 -17.73 -0.33 -10.12
C HIS A 27 -16.69 -0.90 -9.15
N GLN A 28 -16.87 -0.77 -7.83
CA GLN A 28 -15.94 -1.33 -6.85
C GLN A 28 -15.99 -2.86 -6.89
N GLY A 29 -14.85 -3.51 -6.62
CA GLY A 29 -14.70 -4.97 -6.68
C GLY A 29 -14.66 -5.57 -8.09
N LYS A 30 -14.90 -4.78 -9.15
CA LYS A 30 -14.90 -5.23 -10.55
C LYS A 30 -13.57 -5.04 -11.29
N GLY A 31 -12.51 -4.67 -10.56
CA GLY A 31 -11.19 -4.41 -11.16
C GLY A 31 -11.12 -3.15 -12.04
N ALA A 32 -12.13 -2.27 -12.01
CA ALA A 32 -12.27 -1.13 -12.94
C ALA A 32 -11.08 -0.15 -12.93
N ILE A 33 -10.32 -0.07 -11.83
CA ILE A 33 -9.15 0.82 -11.71
C ILE A 33 -7.88 0.23 -12.33
N LYS A 34 -7.81 -1.09 -12.53
CA LYS A 34 -6.58 -1.77 -12.96
C LYS A 34 -6.06 -1.27 -14.32
N PRO A 35 -6.90 -1.10 -15.37
CA PRO A 35 -6.42 -0.55 -16.64
C PRO A 35 -5.81 0.84 -16.48
N VAL A 36 -6.40 1.69 -15.63
CA VAL A 36 -5.84 3.03 -15.35
C VAL A 36 -4.48 2.93 -14.69
N PHE A 37 -4.32 2.04 -13.72
CA PHE A 37 -3.04 1.85 -13.04
C PHE A 37 -1.99 1.21 -13.94
N LYS A 38 -2.38 0.30 -14.85
CA LYS A 38 -1.49 -0.28 -15.86
C LYS A 38 -0.93 0.80 -16.80
N GLU A 39 -1.79 1.62 -17.40
CA GLU A 39 -1.35 2.72 -18.28
C GLU A 39 -0.52 3.77 -17.51
N SER A 40 -0.90 4.03 -16.26
CA SER A 40 -0.16 4.94 -15.39
C SER A 40 1.23 4.42 -15.05
N LEU A 41 1.36 3.12 -14.74
CA LEU A 41 2.65 2.50 -14.48
C LEU A 41 3.58 2.59 -15.69
N GLN A 42 3.06 2.37 -16.90
CA GLN A 42 3.82 2.53 -18.13
C GLN A 42 4.34 3.97 -18.29
N GLN A 43 3.50 4.97 -17.98
CA GLN A 43 3.89 6.37 -17.97
C GLN A 43 5.04 6.62 -16.97
N TYR A 44 4.95 6.06 -15.76
CA TYR A 44 5.96 6.24 -14.71
C TYR A 44 7.31 5.63 -15.11
N VAL A 45 7.29 4.44 -15.70
CA VAL A 45 8.48 3.76 -16.22
C VAL A 45 9.13 4.60 -17.33
N ASN A 46 8.35 5.11 -18.28
CA ASN A 46 8.85 5.95 -19.38
C ASN A 46 9.49 7.25 -18.87
N MET A 47 8.93 7.80 -17.79
CA MET A 47 9.47 9.00 -17.12
C MET A 47 10.68 8.69 -16.22
N LYS A 48 11.05 7.40 -16.06
CA LYS A 48 12.07 6.95 -15.11
C LYS A 48 11.78 7.37 -13.67
N ALA A 49 10.49 7.44 -13.30
CA ALA A 49 10.08 7.71 -11.92
C ALA A 49 10.68 6.66 -10.97
N GLU A 50 11.02 7.11 -9.77
CA GLU A 50 11.69 6.26 -8.78
C GLU A 50 10.71 5.69 -7.77
N LYS A 51 9.69 6.47 -7.39
CA LYS A 51 8.78 6.10 -6.32
C LYS A 51 7.36 6.53 -6.61
N ILE A 52 6.41 5.72 -6.14
CA ILE A 52 4.98 6.05 -6.07
C ILE A 52 4.61 6.18 -4.60
N PHE A 53 3.93 7.26 -4.24
CA PHE A 53 3.45 7.54 -2.90
C PHE A 53 1.92 7.56 -2.86
N VAL A 54 1.34 7.09 -1.77
CA VAL A 54 -0.10 7.15 -1.50
C VAL A 54 -0.34 7.63 -0.06
N HIS A 55 -1.48 8.28 0.15
CA HIS A 55 -2.09 8.39 1.47
C HIS A 55 -3.33 7.50 1.51
N ALA A 56 -3.33 6.52 2.40
CA ALA A 56 -4.35 5.48 2.48
C ALA A 56 -5.54 5.85 3.39
N GLY A 57 -5.86 7.14 3.55
CA GLY A 57 -6.89 7.62 4.48
C GLY A 57 -8.35 7.55 3.98
N LEU A 58 -8.58 7.26 2.69
CA LEU A 58 -9.95 7.07 2.18
C LEU A 58 -10.53 5.71 2.64
N SER A 59 -11.83 5.67 2.95
CA SER A 59 -12.51 4.44 3.41
C SER A 59 -12.25 3.25 2.46
N GLY A 60 -11.67 2.17 2.98
CA GLY A 60 -11.30 0.98 2.20
C GLY A 60 -9.96 1.08 1.45
N GLY A 61 -9.32 2.26 1.45
CA GLY A 61 -8.04 2.53 0.81
C GLY A 61 -6.89 1.76 1.45
N GLY A 62 -6.82 1.69 2.78
CA GLY A 62 -5.76 0.98 3.50
C GLY A 62 -5.58 -0.48 3.06
N TYR A 63 -6.67 -1.26 3.01
CA TYR A 63 -6.60 -2.63 2.51
C TYR A 63 -6.26 -2.70 1.01
N THR A 64 -6.83 -1.80 0.21
CA THR A 64 -6.63 -1.79 -1.24
C THR A 64 -5.16 -1.55 -1.58
N TRP A 65 -4.53 -0.53 -1.00
CA TRP A 65 -3.12 -0.22 -1.25
C TRP A 65 -2.18 -1.30 -0.70
N ALA A 66 -2.50 -1.89 0.46
CA ALA A 66 -1.75 -3.00 0.99
C ALA A 66 -1.79 -4.23 0.05
N ARG A 67 -2.95 -4.54 -0.54
CA ARG A 67 -3.07 -5.59 -1.57
C ARG A 67 -2.32 -5.27 -2.86
N TYR A 68 -1.98 -4.01 -3.10
CA TYR A 68 -1.23 -3.55 -4.27
C TYR A 68 0.28 -3.49 -3.96
N SER A 69 0.71 -4.13 -2.87
CA SER A 69 2.11 -4.22 -2.42
C SER A 69 2.76 -2.89 -2.08
N PHE A 70 1.96 -1.87 -1.69
CA PHE A 70 2.53 -0.67 -1.07
C PHE A 70 3.06 -1.02 0.32
N ALA A 71 4.25 -0.52 0.63
CA ALA A 71 4.84 -0.60 1.96
C ALA A 71 4.51 0.65 2.78
N ALA A 72 4.26 0.52 4.08
CA ALA A 72 3.97 1.65 4.97
C ALA A 72 5.27 2.34 5.40
N LEU A 73 5.36 3.64 5.13
CA LEU A 73 6.56 4.46 5.37
C LEU A 73 6.88 4.65 6.86
N HIS A 74 5.85 4.74 7.69
CA HIS A 74 6.02 5.18 9.07
C HIS A 74 5.65 4.07 10.06
N LYS A 75 6.65 3.64 10.85
CA LYS A 75 6.45 2.63 11.91
C LYS A 75 5.35 2.99 12.91
N VAL A 76 5.15 4.29 13.18
CA VAL A 76 4.08 4.75 14.09
C VAL A 76 2.68 4.42 13.56
N GLU A 77 2.47 4.52 12.25
CA GLU A 77 1.19 4.18 11.60
C GLU A 77 0.97 2.66 11.65
N VAL A 78 2.01 1.88 11.37
CA VAL A 78 1.97 0.42 11.48
C VAL A 78 1.66 -0.01 12.92
N THR A 79 2.26 0.64 13.91
CA THR A 79 1.97 0.41 15.35
C THR A 79 0.52 0.75 15.69
N THR A 80 -0.02 1.83 15.11
CA THR A 80 -1.43 2.21 15.28
C THR A 80 -2.37 1.15 14.72
N ILE A 81 -2.05 0.59 13.54
CA ILE A 81 -2.79 -0.51 12.93
C ILE A 81 -2.71 -1.77 13.80
N LEU A 82 -1.53 -2.10 14.34
CA LEU A 82 -1.35 -3.23 15.26
C LEU A 82 -2.23 -3.06 16.53
N THR A 83 -2.28 -1.85 17.08
CA THR A 83 -3.11 -1.53 18.25
C THR A 83 -4.61 -1.65 17.93
N ALA A 84 -5.02 -1.29 16.72
CA ALA A 84 -6.39 -1.51 16.27
C ALA A 84 -6.69 -3.00 16.05
N ALA A 85 -5.72 -3.79 15.59
CA ALA A 85 -5.84 -5.22 15.43
C ALA A 85 -6.03 -5.93 16.79
N GLU A 86 -5.28 -5.55 17.81
CA GLU A 86 -5.40 -6.09 19.18
C GLU A 86 -6.83 -5.98 19.73
N LYS A 87 -7.51 -4.87 19.43
CA LYS A 87 -8.87 -4.61 19.89
C LYS A 87 -9.95 -5.35 19.09
N LYS A 88 -9.65 -5.74 17.85
CA LYS A 88 -10.64 -6.25 16.88
C LYS A 88 -10.53 -7.75 16.63
N LEU A 89 -9.35 -8.33 16.85
CA LEU A 89 -9.06 -9.71 16.50
C LEU A 89 -9.15 -10.63 17.71
N SER A 90 -9.30 -11.93 17.44
CA SER A 90 -9.11 -12.96 18.46
C SER A 90 -7.65 -12.98 18.94
N GLY A 91 -7.39 -13.51 20.14
CA GLY A 91 -6.02 -13.62 20.66
C GLY A 91 -5.08 -14.41 19.75
N GLY A 92 -5.60 -15.46 19.09
CA GLY A 92 -4.83 -16.27 18.14
C GLY A 92 -4.49 -15.50 16.86
N ASP A 93 -5.48 -14.85 16.24
CA ASP A 93 -5.27 -14.06 15.03
C ASP A 93 -4.32 -12.86 15.31
N PHE A 94 -4.51 -12.17 16.43
CA PHE A 94 -3.64 -11.08 16.83
C PHE A 94 -2.19 -11.54 17.04
N ALA A 95 -1.96 -12.71 17.63
CA ALA A 95 -0.62 -13.25 17.83
C ALA A 95 0.12 -13.43 16.49
N VAL A 96 -0.58 -13.83 15.42
CA VAL A 96 0.01 -13.94 14.07
C VAL A 96 0.42 -12.55 13.55
N VAL A 97 -0.48 -11.57 13.62
CA VAL A 97 -0.22 -10.18 13.17
C VAL A 97 0.98 -9.59 13.92
N LYS A 98 0.99 -9.77 15.24
CA LYS A 98 2.06 -9.29 16.12
C LYS A 98 3.39 -9.97 15.82
N SER A 99 3.39 -11.28 15.54
CA SER A 99 4.61 -12.01 15.19
C SER A 99 5.25 -11.50 13.89
N ILE A 100 4.43 -11.18 12.88
CA ILE A 100 4.89 -10.55 11.62
C ILE A 100 5.52 -9.18 11.92
N TYR A 101 4.83 -8.33 12.70
CA TYR A 101 5.33 -7.01 13.09
C TYR A 101 6.66 -7.10 13.85
N ASP A 102 6.72 -7.92 14.90
CA ASP A 102 7.89 -8.05 15.75
C ASP A 102 9.08 -8.61 14.97
N THR A 103 8.86 -9.60 14.11
CA THR A 103 9.91 -10.20 13.29
C THR A 103 10.46 -9.19 12.28
N TYR A 104 9.58 -8.43 11.61
CA TYR A 104 10.00 -7.41 10.67
C TYR A 104 10.86 -6.34 11.35
N TYR A 105 10.38 -5.72 12.43
CA TYR A 105 11.12 -4.63 13.09
C TYR A 105 12.30 -5.10 13.94
N ARG A 106 12.41 -6.40 14.22
CA ARG A 106 13.65 -6.99 14.75
C ARG A 106 14.75 -7.02 13.68
N ASN A 107 14.40 -7.35 12.44
CA ASN A 107 15.34 -7.41 11.31
C ASN A 107 15.65 -6.03 10.73
N PHE A 108 14.70 -5.09 10.83
CA PHE A 108 14.80 -3.72 10.30
C PHE A 108 14.57 -2.68 11.42
N PRO A 109 15.48 -2.57 12.41
CA PRO A 109 15.27 -1.74 13.59
C PRO A 109 15.21 -0.23 13.29
N SER A 110 15.81 0.20 12.18
CA SER A 110 15.79 1.59 11.69
C SER A 110 14.41 2.05 11.21
N GLY A 111 13.44 1.13 11.08
CA GLY A 111 12.08 1.48 10.66
C GLY A 111 11.92 1.59 9.15
N GLU A 112 12.53 0.66 8.40
CA GLU A 112 12.26 0.52 6.97
C GLU A 112 10.77 0.33 6.67
N ALA A 113 10.38 0.62 5.42
CA ALA A 113 8.98 0.62 5.01
C ALA A 113 8.37 -0.78 5.11
N PHE A 114 7.34 -0.93 5.95
CA PHE A 114 6.75 -2.22 6.29
C PHE A 114 5.92 -2.77 5.12
N PRO A 115 6.17 -4.00 4.63
CA PRO A 115 5.41 -4.60 3.54
C PRO A 115 3.98 -4.95 3.99
N MET A 116 3.03 -4.08 3.67
CA MET A 116 1.64 -4.20 4.15
C MET A 116 0.89 -5.38 3.52
N ASP A 117 1.39 -5.91 2.40
CA ASP A 117 0.86 -7.11 1.76
C ASP A 117 0.97 -8.36 2.65
N LEU A 118 1.97 -8.42 3.55
CA LEU A 118 2.07 -9.49 4.56
C LEU A 118 0.82 -9.55 5.44
N TRP A 119 0.29 -8.39 5.83
CA TRP A 119 -0.96 -8.32 6.58
C TRP A 119 -2.18 -8.45 5.68
N ALA A 120 -2.15 -7.89 4.47
CA ALA A 120 -3.29 -7.96 3.55
C ALA A 120 -3.56 -9.37 3.00
N ALA A 121 -2.57 -10.26 3.08
CA ALA A 121 -2.70 -11.69 2.78
C ALA A 121 -3.49 -12.47 3.86
N LEU A 122 -3.67 -11.88 5.05
CA LEU A 122 -4.45 -12.49 6.14
C LEU A 122 -5.91 -12.04 6.02
N ASP A 123 -6.82 -12.98 5.78
CA ASP A 123 -8.24 -12.66 5.57
C ASP A 123 -8.86 -11.90 6.75
N PHE A 124 -8.50 -12.26 7.99
CA PHE A 124 -8.97 -11.59 9.21
C PHE A 124 -8.44 -10.14 9.36
N MET A 125 -7.39 -9.74 8.63
CA MET A 125 -6.88 -8.36 8.67
C MET A 125 -7.64 -7.42 7.74
N LYS A 126 -8.50 -7.92 6.86
CA LYS A 126 -9.21 -7.12 5.86
C LYS A 126 -9.93 -5.91 6.48
N GLU A 127 -10.75 -6.14 7.50
CA GLU A 127 -11.55 -5.06 8.12
C GLU A 127 -10.72 -4.15 9.03
N VAL A 128 -9.58 -4.63 9.54
CA VAL A 128 -8.61 -3.78 10.26
C VAL A 128 -7.98 -2.79 9.27
N LEU A 129 -7.50 -3.29 8.12
CA LEU A 129 -6.84 -2.49 7.09
C LEU A 129 -7.78 -1.58 6.31
N ARG A 130 -9.05 -1.95 6.13
CA ARG A 130 -10.04 -1.07 5.47
C ARG A 130 -10.31 0.21 6.26
N GLY A 131 -10.16 0.16 7.57
CA GLY A 131 -10.31 1.30 8.48
C GLY A 131 -8.99 1.91 8.93
N SER A 132 -7.86 1.55 8.30
CA SER A 132 -6.57 2.15 8.62
C SER A 132 -6.28 3.38 7.78
N ASP A 133 -5.42 4.23 8.34
CA ASP A 133 -4.86 5.43 7.72
C ASP A 133 -3.33 5.32 7.83
N TRP A 134 -2.63 5.42 6.69
CA TRP A 134 -1.19 5.31 6.61
C TRP A 134 -0.63 5.85 5.29
N HIS A 135 0.65 6.19 5.27
CA HIS A 135 1.37 6.64 4.09
C HIS A 135 2.15 5.49 3.46
N GLY A 136 1.88 5.23 2.18
CA GLY A 136 2.44 4.11 1.45
C GLY A 136 3.47 4.52 0.41
N VAL A 137 4.39 3.62 0.11
CA VAL A 137 5.38 3.76 -0.96
C VAL A 137 5.52 2.47 -1.78
N ILE A 138 5.78 2.63 -3.08
CA ILE A 138 6.41 1.63 -3.93
C ILE A 138 7.72 2.25 -4.46
N ASP A 139 8.81 1.51 -4.34
CA ASP A 139 10.08 1.82 -4.98
C ASP A 139 10.15 1.13 -6.35
N LEU A 140 10.08 1.92 -7.42
CA LEU A 140 10.13 1.45 -8.81
C LEU A 140 11.54 1.04 -9.26
N LYS A 141 12.58 1.35 -8.48
CA LYS A 141 13.94 0.83 -8.68
C LYS A 141 14.13 -0.54 -8.03
N ASN A 142 13.30 -0.87 -7.05
CA ASN A 142 13.23 -2.21 -6.50
C ASN A 142 12.47 -3.14 -7.47
N SER A 143 13.18 -4.08 -8.08
CA SER A 143 12.63 -4.98 -9.11
C SER A 143 11.51 -5.88 -8.59
N GLU A 144 11.54 -6.26 -7.31
CA GLU A 144 10.49 -7.07 -6.68
C GLU A 144 9.22 -6.24 -6.48
N GLN A 145 9.31 -5.03 -5.92
CA GLN A 145 8.15 -4.16 -5.74
C GLN A 145 7.52 -3.76 -7.08
N LEU A 146 8.35 -3.42 -8.06
CA LEU A 146 7.88 -3.14 -9.43
C LEU A 146 7.15 -4.34 -10.03
N ARG A 147 7.73 -5.55 -9.94
CA ARG A 147 7.10 -6.77 -10.44
C ARG A 147 5.77 -7.04 -9.76
N ASN A 148 5.73 -6.96 -8.42
CA ASN A 148 4.51 -7.25 -7.66
C ASN A 148 3.36 -6.30 -8.04
N PHE A 149 3.66 -5.00 -8.18
CA PHE A 149 2.66 -4.02 -8.62
C PHE A 149 2.23 -4.24 -10.08
N SER A 150 3.20 -4.49 -10.98
CA SER A 150 2.95 -4.79 -12.39
C SER A 150 2.06 -6.02 -12.58
N ASP A 151 2.35 -7.10 -11.87
CA ASP A 151 1.57 -8.33 -11.91
C ASP A 151 0.16 -8.09 -11.37
N TYR A 152 0.02 -7.32 -10.30
CA TYR A 152 -1.27 -7.02 -9.71
C TYR A 152 -2.19 -6.28 -10.69
N VAL A 153 -1.67 -5.24 -11.37
CA VAL A 153 -2.47 -4.40 -12.29
C VAL A 153 -2.69 -5.06 -13.66
N SER A 154 -1.96 -6.13 -13.97
CA SER A 154 -2.08 -6.86 -15.24
C SER A 154 -3.01 -8.08 -15.19
N ARG A 155 -3.31 -8.59 -13.99
CA ARG A 155 -4.32 -9.66 -13.75
C ARG A 155 -5.74 -9.12 -13.86
#